data_AF-W4VQU1-F1
#
_entry.id   AF-W4VQU1-F1
#
_cell.length_a   1.000
_cell.length_b   1.000
_cell.length_c   1.000
_cell.angle_alpha   90.00
_cell.angle_beta   90.00
_cell.angle_gamma   90.00
#
_symmetry.space_group_name_H-M   'P 1'
#
loop_
_entity.id
_entity.type
_entity.pdbx_description
1 polymer ?
#
loop_
_entity_poly.entity_id
_entity_poly.type
_entity_poly.pdbx_seq_one_letter_code
_entity_poly.pdbx_strand_id
1 'polypeptide(L)' 'MEGEGKEKISQIFIDGPIYSNSLQHQNSILNLLNIIAEDSSIKGVVLSVNTPGGDVVAIDNIYNELVKIKEKGGKNW' A
#
# COMPACT_ATOMS: atom_id res chain seq x y z
N MET A 1 12.69 8.60 10.11
CA MET A 1 12.28 9.38 11.30
C MET A 1 10.81 9.08 11.51
N GLU A 2 10.42 8.66 12.71
CA GLU A 2 9.01 8.40 13.04
C GLU A 2 8.46 9.59 13.82
N GLY A 3 7.23 9.99 13.53
CA GLY A 3 6.55 11.06 14.28
C GLY A 3 6.03 10.56 15.63
N GLU A 4 6.12 11.40 16.66
CA GLU A 4 5.64 11.07 18.02
C GLU A 4 4.12 11.29 18.21
N GLY A 5 3.41 11.69 17.14
CA GLY A 5 1.97 11.91 17.17
C GLY A 5 1.17 10.62 17.42
N LYS A 6 0.05 10.75 18.15
CA LYS A 6 -0.90 9.63 18.35
C LYS A 6 -1.54 9.17 17.04
N GLU A 7 -1.77 10.11 16.13
CA GLU A 7 -2.22 9.85 14.77
C GLU A 7 -1.03 9.84 13.82
N LYS A 8 -1.03 8.89 12.88
CA LYS A 8 0.11 8.60 12.02
C LYS A 8 -0.32 8.57 10.57
N ILE A 9 0.62 8.92 9.69
CA ILE A 9 0.53 8.68 8.25
C ILE A 9 1.55 7.62 7.90
N SER A 10 1.11 6.53 7.27
CA SER A 10 2.01 5.47 6.82
C SER A 10 2.60 5.84 5.47
N GLN A 11 3.91 5.66 5.29
CA GLN A 11 4.56 5.86 3.99
C GLN A 11 5.04 4.51 3.45
N ILE A 12 4.62 4.17 2.24
CA ILE A 12 5.00 2.93 1.54
C ILE A 12 5.82 3.31 0.30
N PHE A 13 6.98 2.69 0.15
CA PHE A 13 7.82 2.85 -1.03
C PHE A 13 7.68 1.65 -1.95
N ILE A 14 7.35 1.90 -3.20
CA ILE A 14 7.39 0.92 -4.29
C ILE A 14 8.53 1.34 -5.21
N ASP A 15 9.62 0.59 -5.20
CA ASP A 15 10.80 0.87 -6.02
C ASP A 15 11.15 -0.33 -6.90
N GLY A 16 11.49 -0.05 -8.15
CA GLY A 16 11.87 -1.06 -9.14
C GLY A 16 10.70 -1.65 -9.95
N PRO A 17 10.99 -2.63 -10.83
CA PRO A 17 10.00 -3.22 -11.72
C PRO A 17 8.93 -4.05 -11.00
N ILE A 18 7.70 -4.04 -11.51
CA ILE A 18 6.56 -4.76 -10.92
C ILE A 18 6.17 -5.96 -11.80
N TYR A 19 6.46 -7.19 -11.36
CA TYR A 19 6.13 -8.40 -12.13
C TYR A 19 5.28 -9.39 -11.32
N SER A 20 4.30 -10.01 -11.98
CA SER A 20 3.35 -11.01 -11.46
C SER A 20 4.03 -12.31 -11.01
N ASN A 21 5.20 -12.63 -11.55
CA ASN A 21 6.00 -13.76 -11.11
C ASN A 21 6.69 -13.51 -9.74
N SER A 22 6.68 -12.27 -9.24
CA SER A 22 7.21 -11.91 -7.92
C SER A 22 6.12 -12.00 -6.85
N LEU A 23 5.48 -13.18 -6.72
CA LEU A 23 4.42 -13.45 -5.73
C LEU A 23 4.79 -12.99 -4.31
N GLN A 24 6.07 -13.04 -3.95
CA GLN A 24 6.56 -12.54 -2.66
C GLN A 24 6.38 -11.02 -2.50
N HIS A 25 6.70 -10.22 -3.51
CA HIS A 25 6.55 -8.76 -3.46
C HIS A 25 5.08 -8.34 -3.38
N GLN A 26 4.21 -8.99 -4.17
CA GLN A 26 2.77 -8.72 -4.11
C GLN A 26 2.20 -9.05 -2.74
N ASN A 27 2.48 -10.25 -2.21
CA ASN A 27 1.97 -10.66 -0.90
C ASN A 27 2.47 -9.75 0.23
N SER A 28 3.72 -9.27 0.15
CA SER A 28 4.27 -8.31 1.13
C SER A 28 3.52 -6.98 1.11
N ILE A 29 3.25 -6.42 -0.07
CA ILE A 29 2.49 -5.15 -0.18
C ILE A 29 1.06 -5.33 0.32
N LEU A 30 0.38 -6.41 -0.07
CA LEU A 30 -1.00 -6.70 0.35
C LEU A 30 -1.11 -6.88 1.88
N ASN A 31 -0.17 -7.61 2.49
CA ASN A 31 -0.15 -7.79 3.94
C ASN A 31 0.11 -6.49 4.68
N LEU A 32 1.07 -5.68 4.22
CA LEU A 32 1.37 -4.36 4.81
C LEU A 32 0.13 -3.47 4.78
N LEU A 33 -0.54 -3.46 3.63
CA LEU A 33 -1.76 -2.71 3.39
C LEU A 33 -2.94 -3.15 4.28
N ASN A 34 -3.10 -4.45 4.54
CA ASN A 34 -4.09 -4.95 5.51
C ASN A 34 -3.77 -4.53 6.94
N ILE A 35 -2.50 -4.65 7.37
CA ILE A 35 -2.07 -4.20 8.70
C ILE A 35 -2.39 -2.70 8.87
N ILE A 36 -2.12 -1.90 7.85
CA ILE A 36 -2.43 -0.47 7.87
C ILE A 36 -3.94 -0.20 7.96
N ALA A 37 -4.76 -0.98 7.26
CA ALA A 37 -6.21 -0.84 7.31
C ALA A 37 -6.81 -1.20 8.69
N GLU A 38 -6.17 -2.10 9.43
CA GLU A 38 -6.59 -2.52 10.77
C GLU A 38 -6.08 -1.61 11.89
N ASP A 39 -5.01 -0.83 11.65
CA ASP A 39 -4.45 0.09 12.62
C ASP A 39 -5.20 1.43 12.67
N SER A 40 -6.06 1.58 13.68
CA SER A 40 -6.84 2.81 13.92
C SER A 40 -6.01 4.08 14.18
N SER A 41 -4.72 3.96 14.51
CA SER A 41 -3.82 5.10 14.68
C SER A 41 -3.35 5.68 13.34
N ILE A 42 -3.44 4.90 12.26
CA ILE A 42 -3.08 5.35 10.92
C ILE A 42 -4.29 6.04 10.28
N LYS A 43 -4.13 7.32 9.96
CA LYS A 43 -5.19 8.17 9.36
C LYS A 43 -5.03 8.38 7.87
N GLY A 44 -3.97 7.82 7.29
CA GLY A 44 -3.72 7.92 5.86
C GLY A 44 -2.46 7.19 5.44
N VAL A 45 -2.36 7.00 4.13
CA VAL A 45 -1.24 6.31 3.48
C VAL A 45 -0.70 7.19 2.36
N VAL A 46 0.62 7.39 2.35
CA VAL A 46 1.36 8.00 1.25
C VAL A 46 2.09 6.91 0.50
N LEU A 47 1.74 6.73 -0.76
CA LEU A 47 2.42 5.80 -1.65
C LEU A 47 3.46 6.55 -2.49
N SER A 48 4.73 6.23 -2.30
CA SER A 48 5.84 6.73 -3.11
C SER A 48 6.21 5.68 -4.14
N VAL A 49 5.90 5.95 -5.41
CA VAL A 49 6.12 5.00 -6.51
C VAL A 49 7.25 5.47 -7.40
N ASN A 50 8.30 4.67 -7.48
CA ASN A 50 9.43 4.84 -8.38
C ASN A 50 9.63 3.54 -9.18
N THR A 51 8.86 3.37 -10.26
CA THR A 51 8.92 2.15 -11.06
C THR A 51 9.08 2.47 -12.54
N PRO A 52 9.92 1.71 -13.28
CA PRO A 52 9.92 1.76 -14.74
C PRO A 52 8.67 1.11 -15.36
N GLY A 53 7.76 0.57 -14.54
CA GLY A 53 6.59 -0.19 -14.93
C GLY A 53 6.78 -1.67 -14.67
N GLY A 54 6.15 -2.51 -15.50
CA GLY A 54 6.08 -3.93 -15.24
C GLY A 54 4.97 -4.61 -16.02
N ASP A 55 4.51 -5.78 -15.57
CA ASP A 55 3.36 -6.40 -16.21
C ASP A 55 2.03 -5.79 -15.75
N VAL A 56 1.10 -5.73 -16.69
CA VAL A 56 -0.20 -5.08 -16.51
C VAL A 56 -1.02 -5.78 -15.42
N VAL A 57 -0.93 -7.11 -15.35
CA VAL A 57 -1.69 -7.92 -14.38
C VAL A 57 -1.27 -7.60 -12.94
N ALA A 58 0.03 -7.46 -12.67
CA ALA A 58 0.53 -7.13 -11.35
C ALA A 58 0.16 -5.71 -10.93
N ILE A 59 0.25 -4.76 -11.86
CA ILE A 59 -0.15 -3.37 -11.61
C ILE A 59 -1.65 -3.30 -11.31
N ASP A 60 -2.50 -3.99 -12.07
CA ASP A 60 -3.94 -3.99 -11.88
C ASP A 60 -4.35 -4.62 -10.53
N ASN A 61 -3.68 -5.70 -10.12
CA ASN A 61 -3.90 -6.31 -8.80
C ASN A 61 -3.56 -5.36 -7.65
N ILE A 62 -2.43 -4.65 -7.72
CA ILE A 62 -2.02 -3.66 -6.70
C ILE A 62 -3.03 -2.50 -6.67
N TYR A 63 -3.44 -1.99 -7.85
CA TYR A 63 -4.42 -0.92 -7.95
C TYR A 63 -5.75 -1.31 -7.30
N ASN A 64 -6.28 -2.49 -7.63
CA ASN A 64 -7.54 -2.97 -7.08
C ASN A 64 -7.50 -3.11 -5.56
N GLU A 65 -6.38 -3.55 -4.97
CA GLU A 65 -6.27 -3.62 -3.51
C GLU A 65 -6.20 -2.22 -2.86
N LEU A 66 -5.45 -1.30 -3.45
CA LEU A 66 -5.39 0.09 -2.98
C LEU A 66 -6.79 0.74 -2.96
N VAL A 67 -7.62 0.47 -3.98
CA VAL A 67 -9.01 0.92 -4.02
C VAL A 67 -9.82 0.31 -2.87
N LYS A 68 -9.73 -1.00 -2.63
CA LYS A 68 -10.46 -1.65 -1.51
C LYS A 68 -10.09 -1.05 -0.16
N ILE A 69 -8.82 -0.73 0.05
CA ILE A 69 -8.34 -0.15 1.32
C ILE A 69 -8.82 1.29 1.45
N LYS A 70 -8.78 2.06 0.38
CA LYS A 70 -9.38 3.40 0.35
C LYS A 70 -10.86 3.34 0.69
N GLU A 71 -11.59 2.34 0.22
CA GLU A 71 -13.02 2.17 0.55
C GLU A 71 -13.26 1.72 2.00
N LYS A 72 -12.42 0.84 2.55
CA LYS A 72 -12.50 0.37 3.95
C LYS A 72 -12.07 1.45 4.95
N GLY A 73 -10.93 2.09 4.70
CA GLY A 73 -10.32 3.12 5.54
C GLY A 73 -10.96 4.49 5.33
N GLY A 74 -11.16 4.92 4.08
CA GLY A 74 -11.71 6.24 3.75
C GLY A 74 -13.20 6.44 4.05
N LYS A 75 -13.92 5.40 4.51
CA LYS A 75 -15.23 5.56 5.14
C LYS A 75 -15.16 5.93 6.63
N ASN A 76 -14.00 5.73 7.27
CA ASN A 76 -13.79 5.90 8.72
C ASN A 76 -12.53 6.73 9.06
N TRP A 77 -11.86 7.33 8.07
CA TRP A 77 -10.72 8.26 8.20
C TRP A 77 -11.14 9.70 7.95
#